data_AF-A0A954VM09-F1
#
_entry.id   AF-A0A954VM09-F1
#
_cell.length_a   1.000
_cell.length_b   1.000
_cell.length_c   1.000
_cell.angle_alpha   90.00
_cell.angle_beta   90.00
_cell.angle_gamma   90.00
#
_symmetry.space_group_name_H-M   'P 1'
#
loop_
_entity.id
_entity.type
_entity.pdbx_description
1 polymer ?
#
loop_
_entity_poly.entity_id
_entity_poly.type
_entity_poly.pdbx_seq_one_letter_code
_entity_poly.pdbx_strand_id
1 'polypeptide(L)'
;MFSWKPIYREIADKLPDFALKNGELVQLMIEMHERGLKVSNVGDRDSGGNNIQLEEVDPFSFLANFNRGVTNDNRTAIIAAIMEA
;
A
#
# COMPACT_ATOMS: atom_id res chain seq x y z
N MET A 1 12.96 -0.33 -24.32
CA MET A 1 12.98 -1.31 -23.21
C MET A 1 11.90 -0.91 -22.22
N PHE A 2 11.07 -1.86 -21.77
CA PHE A 2 10.00 -1.59 -20.82
C PHE A 2 10.54 -1.25 -19.42
N SER A 3 9.87 -0.35 -18.68
CA SER A 3 10.26 0.03 -17.31
C SER A 3 9.06 0.50 -16.49
N TRP A 4 9.01 0.11 -15.21
CA TRP A 4 8.03 0.57 -14.21
C TRP A 4 8.30 1.99 -13.69
N LYS A 5 9.44 2.60 -14.06
CA LYS A 5 9.85 3.91 -13.53
C LYS A 5 8.82 5.04 -13.70
N PRO A 6 8.12 5.18 -14.85
CA PRO A 6 7.16 6.27 -15.02
C PRO A 6 6.01 6.20 -14.00
N ILE A 7 5.33 5.07 -13.90
CA ILE A 7 4.19 4.90 -12.99
C ILE A 7 4.61 5.00 -11.52
N TYR A 8 5.79 4.47 -11.15
CA TYR A 8 6.31 4.62 -9.79
C TYR A 8 6.66 6.06 -9.44
N ARG A 9 7.09 6.87 -10.42
CA ARG A 9 7.30 8.29 -10.20
C ARG A 9 5.98 9.01 -9.97
N GLU A 10 4.96 8.75 -10.79
CA GLU A 10 3.63 9.35 -10.61
C GLU A 10 3.04 9.02 -9.24
N ILE A 11 3.17 7.76 -8.78
CA ILE A 11 2.73 7.34 -7.44
C ILE A 11 3.55 8.06 -6.36
N ALA A 12 4.88 8.08 -6.49
CA ALA A 12 5.76 8.76 -5.53
C ALA A 12 5.51 10.26 -5.44
N ASP A 13 5.17 10.91 -6.55
CA ASP A 13 4.88 12.35 -6.59
C ASP A 13 3.53 12.68 -5.92
N LYS A 14 2.55 11.76 -5.97
CA LYS A 14 1.22 11.93 -5.35
C LYS A 14 1.18 11.53 -3.87
N LEU A 15 2.03 10.59 -3.44
CA LEU A 15 2.05 10.08 -2.06
C LEU A 15 2.13 11.16 -0.95
N PRO A 16 2.91 12.26 -1.10
CA PRO A 16 2.95 13.32 -0.10
C PRO A 16 1.60 13.97 0.21
N ASP A 17 0.64 13.96 -0.72
CA ASP A 17 -0.72 14.51 -0.49
C ASP A 17 -1.48 13.75 0.61
N PHE A 18 -1.02 12.54 0.94
CA PHE A 18 -1.60 11.68 1.97
C PHE A 18 -0.89 11.80 3.33
N ALA A 19 0.07 12.71 3.49
CA ALA A 19 0.80 12.87 4.75
C ALA A 19 -0.10 13.18 5.96
N LEU A 20 -1.22 13.88 5.74
CA LEU A 20 -2.25 14.16 6.76
C LEU A 20 -3.51 13.29 6.61
N LYS A 21 -3.49 12.33 5.67
CA LYS A 21 -4.59 11.44 5.32
C LYS A 21 -4.12 9.98 5.29
N ASN A 22 -3.24 9.63 6.21
CA ASN A 22 -2.64 8.29 6.32
C ASN A 22 -3.71 7.17 6.40
N GLY A 23 -4.86 7.44 7.01
CA GLY A 23 -5.99 6.52 7.09
C GLY A 23 -6.57 6.14 5.71
N GLU A 24 -6.50 7.02 4.70
CA GLU A 24 -6.92 6.69 3.33
C GLU A 24 -5.95 5.66 2.70
N LEU A 25 -4.65 5.77 2.97
CA LEU A 25 -3.66 4.78 2.54
C LEU A 25 -3.86 3.43 3.23
N VAL A 26 -4.17 3.44 4.53
CA VAL A 26 -4.50 2.24 5.30
C VAL A 26 -5.75 1.56 4.75
N GLN A 27 -6.81 2.34 4.49
CA GLN A 27 -8.05 1.83 3.91
C GLN A 27 -7.80 1.15 2.56
N LEU A 28 -7.03 1.80 1.67
CA LEU A 28 -6.63 1.20 0.40
C LEU A 28 -5.82 -0.09 0.59
N MET A 29 -4.92 -0.15 1.60
CA MET A 29 -4.20 -1.39 1.93
C MET A 29 -5.14 -2.51 2.38
N ILE A 30 -6.15 -2.20 3.20
CA ILE A 30 -7.16 -3.17 3.66
C ILE A 30 -7.95 -3.70 2.46
N GLU A 31 -8.42 -2.83 1.58
CA GLU A 31 -9.16 -3.23 0.38
C GLU A 31 -8.33 -4.13 -0.55
N MET A 32 -7.05 -3.78 -0.75
CA MET A 32 -6.12 -4.63 -1.50
C MET A 32 -5.92 -5.99 -0.81
N HIS A 33 -5.82 -6.02 0.53
CA HIS A 33 -5.69 -7.26 1.29
C HIS A 33 -6.93 -8.15 1.17
N GLU A 34 -8.14 -7.57 1.28
CA GLU A 34 -9.43 -8.27 1.14
C GLU A 34 -9.64 -8.83 -0.27
N ARG A 35 -9.13 -8.13 -1.30
CA ARG A 35 -9.05 -8.61 -2.69
C ARG A 35 -8.03 -9.75 -2.88
N GLY A 36 -7.28 -10.13 -1.85
CA GLY A 36 -6.30 -11.22 -1.86
C GLY A 36 -4.90 -10.81 -2.33
N LEU A 37 -4.63 -9.52 -2.53
CA LEU A 37 -3.31 -9.05 -2.95
C LEU A 37 -2.30 -9.17 -1.80
N LYS A 38 -1.03 -9.42 -2.14
CA LYS A 38 0.05 -9.49 -1.16
C LYS A 38 0.59 -8.09 -0.89
N VAL A 39 0.03 -7.45 0.11
CA VAL A 39 0.44 -6.14 0.66
C VAL A 39 1.18 -6.31 1.99
N SER A 40 1.69 -5.21 2.55
CA SER A 40 2.18 -5.16 3.93
C SER A 40 1.05 -5.52 4.91
N ASN A 41 1.42 -5.95 6.11
CA ASN A 41 0.44 -6.39 7.11
C ASN A 41 -0.55 -5.25 7.43
N VAL A 42 -1.84 -5.56 7.43
CA VAL A 42 -2.93 -4.61 7.76
C VAL A 42 -3.41 -4.74 9.21
N GLY A 43 -2.74 -5.56 10.00
CA GLY A 43 -2.90 -5.63 11.45
C GLY A 43 -1.66 -5.11 12.18
N ASP A 44 -1.89 -4.61 13.38
CA ASP A 44 -0.87 -4.15 14.34
C ASP A 44 -1.10 -4.81 15.71
N ARG A 45 -0.28 -4.48 16.71
CA ARG A 45 -0.44 -4.93 18.09
C ARG A 45 -0.58 -3.76 19.05
N ASP A 46 -1.59 -3.84 19.91
CA ASP A 46 -1.73 -2.89 21.01
C ASP A 46 -0.68 -3.12 22.12
N SER A 47 -0.68 -2.27 23.15
CA SER A 47 0.24 -2.38 24.29
C SER A 47 0.05 -3.65 25.13
N GLY A 48 -1.10 -4.32 25.00
CA GLY A 48 -1.39 -5.62 25.60
C GLY A 48 -0.95 -6.81 24.73
N GLY A 49 -0.48 -6.55 23.51
CA GLY A 49 -0.11 -7.58 22.53
C GLY A 49 -1.28 -8.18 21.76
N ASN A 50 -2.49 -7.62 21.89
CA ASN A 50 -3.64 -8.04 21.11
C ASN A 50 -3.49 -7.56 19.67
N ASN A 51 -3.94 -8.38 18.71
CA ASN A 51 -3.98 -7.95 17.32
C ASN A 51 -5.11 -6.93 17.14
N ILE A 52 -4.77 -5.78 16.57
CA ILE A 52 -5.68 -4.71 16.18
C ILE A 52 -5.53 -4.42 14.69
N GLN A 53 -6.44 -3.66 14.12
CA GLN A 53 -6.30 -3.17 12.75
C GLN A 53 -5.23 -2.08 12.71
N LEU A 54 -4.45 -2.03 11.63
CA LEU A 54 -3.53 -0.92 11.40
C LEU A 54 -4.34 0.37 11.26
N GLU A 55 -3.95 1.44 11.96
CA GLU A 55 -4.65 2.74 11.89
C GLU A 55 -3.88 3.80 11.09
N GLU A 56 -2.56 3.67 10.99
CA GLU A 56 -1.69 4.62 10.31
C GLU A 56 -0.62 3.91 9.48
N VAL A 57 -0.30 4.49 8.33
CA VAL A 57 0.91 4.20 7.57
C VAL A 57 1.45 5.50 7.00
N ASP A 58 2.75 5.76 7.15
CA ASP A 58 3.34 6.92 6.51
C ASP A 58 3.44 6.69 4.97
N PRO A 59 3.41 7.75 4.15
CA PRO A 59 3.43 7.61 2.69
C PRO A 59 4.66 6.87 2.14
N PHE A 60 5.81 6.96 2.82
CA PHE A 60 7.01 6.28 2.37
C PHE A 60 6.91 4.77 2.64
N SER A 61 6.44 4.37 3.83
CA SER A 61 6.18 2.96 4.17
C SER A 61 5.16 2.29 3.25
N PHE A 62 4.21 3.04 2.69
CA PHE A 62 3.25 2.52 1.70
C PHE A 62 3.94 1.92 0.47
N LEU A 63 5.11 2.45 0.05
CA LEU A 63 5.86 1.90 -1.09
C LEU A 63 6.36 0.47 -0.85
N ALA A 64 6.44 0.02 0.41
CA ALA A 64 6.82 -1.36 0.73
C ALA A 64 5.86 -2.40 0.14
N ASN A 65 4.61 -2.03 -0.15
CA ASN A 65 3.62 -2.91 -0.77
C ASN A 65 4.10 -3.49 -2.12
N PHE A 66 4.84 -2.71 -2.92
CA PHE A 66 5.40 -3.18 -4.20
C PHE A 66 6.53 -4.21 -4.04
N ASN A 67 7.05 -4.37 -2.82
CA ASN A 67 8.14 -5.28 -2.46
C ASN A 67 7.65 -6.52 -1.68
N ARG A 68 6.35 -6.65 -1.40
CA ARG A 68 5.76 -7.84 -0.77
C ARG A 68 5.26 -8.81 -1.83
N GLY A 69 5.52 -10.11 -1.64
CA GLY A 69 5.07 -11.16 -2.56
C GLY A 69 5.49 -10.91 -4.02
N VAL A 70 6.72 -10.42 -4.24
CA VAL A 70 7.18 -9.79 -5.49
C VAL A 70 6.99 -10.71 -6.69
N THR A 71 5.91 -10.46 -7.43
CA THR A 71 5.60 -11.02 -8.75
C THR A 71 5.12 -9.87 -9.64
N ASN A 72 5.24 -10.03 -10.96
CA ASN A 72 4.71 -9.01 -11.88
C ASN A 72 3.18 -8.91 -11.77
N ASP A 73 2.50 -10.03 -11.51
CA ASP A 73 1.05 -10.09 -11.36
C ASP A 73 0.60 -9.31 -10.10
N ASN A 74 1.23 -9.56 -8.95
CA ASN A 74 0.89 -8.80 -7.73
C ASN A 74 1.20 -7.31 -7.88
N ARG A 75 2.34 -6.97 -8.52
CA ARG A 75 2.70 -5.57 -8.77
C ARG A 75 1.68 -4.86 -9.67
N THR A 76 1.28 -5.49 -10.77
CA THR A 76 0.30 -4.91 -11.69
C THR A 76 -1.07 -4.77 -11.04
N ALA A 77 -1.49 -5.75 -10.24
CA ALA A 77 -2.74 -5.67 -9.48
C ALA A 77 -2.73 -4.54 -8.44
N ILE A 78 -1.63 -4.33 -7.71
CA ILE A 78 -1.48 -3.20 -6.76
C ILE A 78 -1.55 -1.86 -7.51
N ILE A 79 -0.82 -1.73 -8.62
CA ILE A 79 -0.84 -0.50 -9.43
C ILE A 79 -2.26 -0.23 -9.94
N ALA A 80 -2.96 -1.26 -10.43
CA ALA A 80 -4.34 -1.12 -10.90
C ALA A 80 -5.28 -0.65 -9.77
N ALA A 81 -5.18 -1.24 -8.58
CA ALA A 81 -5.98 -0.83 -7.43
C ALA A 81 -5.72 0.64 -7.03
N ILE A 82 -4.47 1.11 -7.10
CA ILE A 82 -4.12 2.52 -6.84
C ILE A 82 -4.71 3.46 -7.89
N MET A 83 -4.82 3.02 -9.15
CA MET A 83 -5.37 3.84 -10.24
C MET A 83 -6.91 3.87 -10.25
N GLU A 84 -7.56 2.91 -9.59
CA GLU A 84 -9.02 2.83 -9.43
C GLU A 84 -9.55 3.71 -8.28
N ALA A 85 -8.68 4.06 -7.31
CA ALA A 85 -8.98 4.83 -6.10
C ALA A 85 -8.87 6.35 -6.33
#